data_AF-A0A4S0JG71-F1
#
_entry.id   AF-A0A4S0JG71-F1
#
_cell.length_a   1.000
_cell.length_b   1.000
_cell.length_c   1.000
_cell.angle_alpha   90.00
_cell.angle_beta   90.00
_cell.angle_gamma   90.00
#
_symmetry.space_group_name_H-M   'P 1'
#
loop_
_entity.id
_entity.type
_entity.pdbx_description
1 polymer ?
#
loop_
_entity_poly.entity_id
_entity_poly.type
_entity_poly.pdbx_seq_one_letter_code
_entity_poly.pdbx_strand_id
1 'polypeptide(L)'
;SDPVSTKVEKNKLVELAKLINTIPDEVQLHSRVAKVYDDRRKMAAGEIPGDWGFAENLAYATLLDEGHALRLVGQDVGRGTFTHRHAILHDQKTDNYYMP
;
A
#
# COMPACT_ATOMS: atom_id res chain seq x y z
N SER A 1 17.49 -12.13 20.11
CA SER A 1 16.27 -12.31 19.29
C SER A 1 16.42 -13.63 18.58
N ASP A 2 15.37 -14.45 18.60
CA ASP A 2 15.38 -15.72 17.87
C ASP A 2 15.49 -15.45 16.37
N PRO A 3 16.28 -16.22 15.61
CA PRO A 3 16.39 -16.03 14.17
C PRO A 3 15.06 -16.40 13.49
N VAL A 4 14.44 -15.42 12.85
CA VAL A 4 13.21 -15.59 12.06
C VAL A 4 13.51 -15.27 10.60
N SER A 5 13.01 -16.09 9.67
CA SER A 5 13.13 -15.83 8.24
C SER A 5 12.05 -14.85 7.79
N THR A 6 12.46 -13.69 7.29
CA THR A 6 11.59 -12.67 6.69
C THR A 6 11.85 -12.48 5.20
N LYS A 7 12.52 -13.47 4.57
CA LYS A 7 12.83 -13.44 3.14
C LYS A 7 11.55 -13.67 2.34
N VAL A 8 11.35 -12.89 1.29
CA VAL A 8 10.27 -13.04 0.32
C VAL A 8 10.86 -13.10 -1.07
N GLU A 9 10.33 -13.96 -1.92
CA GLU A 9 10.76 -14.07 -3.32
C GLU A 9 10.54 -12.75 -4.06
N LYS A 10 11.56 -12.32 -4.82
CA LYS A 10 11.52 -11.02 -5.52
C LYS A 10 10.33 -10.92 -6.47
N ASN A 11 10.03 -11.99 -7.21
CA ASN A 11 8.91 -12.01 -8.15
C ASN A 11 7.57 -11.82 -7.42
N LYS A 12 7.42 -12.43 -6.24
CA LYS A 12 6.22 -12.30 -5.41
C LYS A 12 6.09 -10.89 -4.84
N LEU A 13 7.18 -10.29 -4.39
CA LEU A 13 7.20 -8.88 -3.97
C LEU A 13 6.74 -7.93 -5.09
N VAL A 14 7.22 -8.16 -6.33
CA VAL A 14 6.82 -7.34 -7.49
C VAL A 14 5.34 -7.54 -7.82
N GLU A 15 4.83 -8.76 -7.73
CA GLU A 15 3.40 -9.06 -7.93
C GLU A 15 2.53 -8.34 -6.91
N LEU A 16 2.86 -8.47 -5.62
CA LEU A 16 2.13 -7.80 -4.53
C LEU A 16 2.21 -6.28 -4.64
N ALA A 17 3.39 -5.74 -4.98
CA ALA A 17 3.56 -4.30 -5.19
C ALA A 17 2.72 -3.79 -6.37
N LYS A 18 2.54 -4.56 -7.43
CA LYS A 18 1.63 -4.19 -8.52
C LYS A 18 0.17 -4.25 -8.07
N LEU A 19 -0.21 -5.30 -7.35
CA LEU A 19 -1.58 -5.51 -6.88
C LEU A 19 -2.06 -4.34 -6.00
N ILE A 20 -1.34 -4.01 -4.93
CA ILE A 20 -1.75 -2.98 -3.97
C ILE A 20 -1.71 -1.54 -4.52
N ASN A 21 -1.07 -1.33 -5.69
CA ASN A 21 -0.94 -0.04 -6.35
C ASN A 21 -1.78 0.09 -7.63
N THR A 22 -2.53 -0.96 -7.99
CA THR A 22 -3.50 -0.96 -9.09
C THR A 22 -4.88 -0.66 -8.53
N ILE A 23 -5.34 0.57 -8.74
CA ILE A 23 -6.64 1.04 -8.25
C ILE A 23 -7.65 0.98 -9.39
N PRO A 24 -8.89 0.53 -9.16
CA PRO A 24 -9.94 0.54 -10.18
C PRO A 24 -10.19 1.94 -10.72
N ASP A 25 -10.43 2.06 -12.03
CA ASP A 25 -10.64 3.34 -12.72
C ASP A 25 -11.89 4.09 -12.22
N GLU A 26 -12.82 3.38 -11.58
CA GLU A 26 -14.04 3.93 -10.99
C GLU A 26 -13.76 4.76 -9.72
N VAL A 27 -12.63 4.54 -9.05
CA VAL A 27 -12.29 5.22 -7.79
C VAL A 27 -11.66 6.58 -8.09
N GLN A 28 -12.41 7.67 -7.91
CA GLN A 28 -11.87 9.01 -8.11
C GLN A 28 -11.04 9.46 -6.91
N LEU A 29 -9.71 9.38 -7.04
CA LEU A 29 -8.78 9.83 -6.01
C LEU A 29 -8.63 11.36 -5.97
N HIS A 30 -8.36 11.90 -4.79
CA HIS A 30 -7.86 13.27 -4.65
C HIS A 30 -6.51 13.41 -5.36
N SER A 31 -6.26 14.54 -6.02
CA SER A 31 -5.07 14.76 -6.87
C SER A 31 -3.73 14.48 -6.17
N ARG A 32 -3.59 14.85 -4.89
CA ARG A 32 -2.40 14.54 -4.09
C ARG A 32 -2.24 13.04 -3.81
N VAL A 33 -3.34 12.32 -3.61
CA VAL A 33 -3.32 10.86 -3.36
C VAL A 33 -3.00 10.12 -4.65
N ALA A 34 -3.56 10.56 -5.78
CA ALA A 34 -3.24 10.03 -7.10
C ALA A 34 -1.73 10.12 -7.37
N LYS A 35 -1.10 11.27 -7.05
CA LYS A 35 0.35 11.45 -7.16
C LYS A 35 1.15 10.48 -6.30
N VAL A 36 0.73 10.23 -5.05
CA VAL A 36 1.39 9.23 -4.19
C VAL A 36 1.32 7.84 -4.85
N TYR A 37 0.18 7.46 -5.43
CA TYR A 37 0.02 6.17 -6.11
C TYR A 37 0.81 6.08 -7.42
N ASP A 38 0.95 7.17 -8.17
CA ASP A 38 1.85 7.24 -9.33
C ASP A 38 3.30 7.00 -8.91
N ASP A 39 3.75 7.64 -7.84
CA ASP A 39 5.11 7.47 -7.34
C ASP A 39 5.32 6.04 -6.82
N ARG A 40 4.34 5.45 -6.13
CA ARG A 40 4.39 4.03 -5.70
C ARG A 40 4.42 3.06 -6.88
N ARG A 41 3.73 3.33 -7.98
CA ARG A 41 3.84 2.53 -9.22
C ARG A 41 5.27 2.57 -9.78
N LYS A 42 5.92 3.73 -9.78
CA LYS A 42 7.33 3.87 -10.17
C LYS A 42 8.27 3.15 -9.21
N MET A 43 8.00 3.19 -7.90
CA MET A 43 8.74 2.42 -6.90
C MET A 43 8.62 0.91 -7.16
N ALA A 44 7.41 0.42 -7.44
CA ALA A 44 7.15 -0.99 -7.76
C ALA A 44 7.83 -1.42 -9.07
N ALA A 45 7.95 -0.52 -10.05
CA ALA A 45 8.69 -0.74 -11.29
C ALA A 45 10.22 -0.66 -11.12
N GLY A 46 10.71 -0.18 -9.97
CA GLY A 46 12.14 0.03 -9.72
C GLY A 46 12.71 1.28 -10.40
N GLU A 47 11.86 2.18 -10.87
CA GLU A 47 12.28 3.44 -11.51
C GLU A 47 12.78 4.47 -10.48
N ILE A 48 12.23 4.43 -9.26
CA ILE A 48 12.64 5.26 -8.13
C ILE A 48 12.78 4.42 -6.85
N PRO A 49 13.60 4.85 -5.86
CA PRO A 49 13.72 4.17 -4.58
C PRO A 49 12.39 4.12 -3.82
N GLY A 50 12.12 2.99 -3.14
CA GLY A 50 10.96 2.84 -2.28
C GLY A 50 11.04 3.73 -1.04
N ASP A 51 9.92 4.36 -0.69
CA ASP A 51 9.78 5.14 0.54
C ASP A 51 9.20 4.30 1.69
N TRP A 52 9.03 4.93 2.86
CA TRP A 52 8.51 4.27 4.05
C TRP A 52 7.07 3.76 3.88
N GLY A 53 6.18 4.57 3.31
CA GLY A 53 4.76 4.20 3.18
C GLY A 53 4.57 3.06 2.19
N PHE A 54 5.37 3.04 1.12
CA PHE A 54 5.42 1.94 0.18
C PHE A 54 5.93 0.65 0.83
N ALA A 55 7.06 0.71 1.54
CA ALA A 55 7.64 -0.44 2.19
C ALA A 55 6.74 -1.01 3.32
N GLU A 56 6.09 -0.14 4.10
CA GLU A 56 5.13 -0.51 5.14
C GLU A 56 3.94 -1.27 4.54
N ASN A 57 3.32 -0.73 3.48
CA ASN A 57 2.18 -1.40 2.83
C ASN A 57 2.60 -2.71 2.14
N LEU A 58 3.80 -2.78 1.58
CA LEU A 58 4.32 -4.01 0.99
C LEU A 58 4.53 -5.11 2.05
N ALA A 59 4.99 -4.75 3.25
CA ALA A 59 5.09 -5.69 4.37
C ALA A 59 3.72 -6.18 4.84
N TYR A 60 2.68 -5.34 4.81
CA TYR A 60 1.32 -5.79 5.09
C TYR A 60 0.84 -6.79 4.04
N ALA A 61 1.09 -6.50 2.75
CA ALA A 61 0.71 -7.38 1.66
C ALA A 61 1.36 -8.76 1.77
N THR A 62 2.64 -8.84 2.17
CA THR A 62 3.31 -10.14 2.35
C THR A 62 2.70 -10.95 3.48
N LEU A 63 2.36 -10.31 4.61
CA LEU A 63 1.71 -10.99 5.72
C LEU A 63 0.31 -11.50 5.35
N LEU A 64 -0.46 -10.69 4.63
CA LEU A 64 -1.80 -11.07 4.16
C LEU A 64 -1.74 -12.23 3.15
N ASP A 65 -0.77 -12.21 2.24
CA ASP A 65 -0.54 -13.29 1.27
C ASP A 65 -0.12 -14.61 1.93
N GLU A 66 0.64 -14.54 3.03
CA GLU A 66 0.98 -15.70 3.88
C GLU A 66 -0.21 -16.20 4.74
N GLY A 67 -1.36 -15.52 4.68
CA GLY A 67 -2.58 -15.88 5.40
C GLY A 67 -2.64 -15.35 6.84
N HIS A 68 -1.75 -14.43 7.22
CA HIS A 68 -1.78 -13.79 8.52
C HIS A 68 -2.81 -12.65 8.54
N ALA A 69 -3.71 -12.68 9.53
CA ALA A 69 -4.64 -11.59 9.76
C ALA A 69 -3.90 -10.36 10.32
N LEU A 70 -4.15 -9.20 9.73
CA LEU A 70 -3.55 -7.94 10.15
C LEU A 70 -4.63 -6.97 10.64
N ARG A 71 -4.40 -6.39 11.83
CA ARG A 71 -5.28 -5.38 12.42
C ARG A 71 -4.47 -4.15 12.79
N LEU A 72 -4.69 -3.05 12.08
CA LEU A 72 -4.11 -1.75 12.39
C LEU A 72 -5.18 -0.86 13.05
N VAL A 73 -4.93 -0.37 14.26
CA VAL A 73 -5.87 0.48 15.01
C VAL A 73 -5.14 1.68 15.58
N GLY A 74 -5.79 2.83 15.50
CA GLY A 74 -5.32 4.09 16.06
C GLY A 74 -6.08 5.26 15.44
N GLN A 75 -5.77 6.47 15.88
CA GLN A 75 -6.34 7.69 15.30
C GLN A 75 -5.77 7.91 13.89
N ASP A 76 -6.64 8.17 12.92
CA ASP A 76 -6.31 8.45 11.52
C ASP A 76 -5.43 7.41 10.80
N VAL A 77 -5.39 6.16 11.28
CA VAL A 77 -4.44 5.16 10.77
C VAL A 77 -4.66 4.78 9.31
N GLY A 78 -5.88 4.89 8.79
CA GLY A 78 -6.20 4.57 7.39
C GLY A 78 -5.46 5.47 6.39
N ARG A 79 -5.37 6.77 6.67
CA ARG A 79 -4.56 7.72 5.89
C ARG A 79 -3.11 7.76 6.38
N GLY A 80 -2.92 7.60 7.69
CA GLY A 80 -1.72 7.94 8.42
C GLY A 80 -1.72 9.42 8.82
N THR A 81 -1.34 9.70 10.06
CA THR A 81 -1.27 11.06 10.62
C THR A 81 -0.45 11.99 9.71
N PHE A 82 0.71 11.51 9.24
CA PHE A 82 1.60 12.25 8.33
C PHE A 82 1.27 12.06 6.83
N THR A 83 0.08 11.56 6.48
CA THR A 83 -0.37 11.39 5.09
C THR A 83 0.59 10.54 4.24
N HIS A 84 1.15 9.48 4.84
CA HIS A 84 2.14 8.60 4.21
C HIS A 84 1.60 7.22 3.85
N ARG A 85 0.51 6.76 4.51
CA ARG A 85 0.07 5.36 4.41
C ARG A 85 -0.94 5.13 3.31
N HIS A 86 -2.02 5.90 3.27
CA HIS A 86 -3.10 5.74 2.29
C HIS A 86 -3.52 4.26 2.10
N ALA A 87 -3.77 3.53 3.19
CA ALA A 87 -4.30 2.17 3.13
C ALA A 87 -5.81 2.15 2.83
N ILE A 88 -6.50 3.23 3.16
CA ILE A 88 -7.91 3.46 2.81
C ILE A 88 -7.97 4.66 1.85
N LEU A 89 -8.56 4.44 0.68
CA LEU A 89 -8.74 5.45 -0.36
C LEU A 89 -10.19 5.90 -0.39
N HIS A 90 -10.43 7.19 -0.27
CA HIS A 90 -11.78 7.77 -0.34
C HIS A 90 -12.05 8.29 -1.75
N ASP A 91 -13.15 7.83 -2.35
CA ASP A 91 -13.68 8.33 -3.61
C ASP A 91 -14.26 9.74 -3.40
N GLN A 92 -13.69 10.71 -4.13
CA GLN A 92 -14.11 12.11 -4.07
C GLN A 92 -15.54 12.36 -4.56
N LYS A 93 -16.14 11.46 -5.34
CA LYS A 93 -17.51 11.60 -5.85
C LYS A 93 -18.56 11.01 -4.93
N THR A 94 -18.28 9.83 -4.37
CA THR A 94 -19.30 9.01 -3.72
C THR A 94 -19.13 8.88 -2.21
N ASP A 95 -18.03 9.39 -1.65
CA ASP A 95 -17.62 9.23 -0.24
C ASP A 95 -17.43 7.76 0.19
N ASN A 96 -17.55 6.82 -0.74
CA ASN A 96 -17.20 5.43 -0.52
C ASN A 96 -15.69 5.29 -0.38
N TYR A 97 -15.27 4.19 0.24
CA TYR A 97 -13.86 3.87 0.39
C TYR A 97 -13.50 2.58 -0.35
N TYR A 98 -12.24 2.54 -0.78
CA TYR A 98 -11.59 1.39 -1.38
C TYR A 98 -10.34 1.05 -0.58
N MET A 99 -10.16 -0.23 -0.27
CA MET A 99 -8.97 -0.76 0.37
C MET A 99 -8.26 -1.68 -0.64
N PRO A 100 -7.08 -1.29 -1.15
CA PRO A 100 -6.31 -2.09 -2.10
C PRO A 100 -5.75 -3.39 -1.51
#